data_AF-A0AAW5KHQ7-F1
#
_entry.id   AF-A0AAW5KHQ7-F1
#
_cell.length_a   1.000
_cell.length_b   1.000
_cell.length_c   1.000
_cell.angle_alpha   90.00
_cell.angle_beta   90.00
_cell.angle_gamma   90.00
#
_symmetry.space_group_name_H-M   'P 1'
#
loop_
_entity.id
_entity.type
_entity.pdbx_description
1 polymer ?
#
loop_
_entity_poly.entity_id
_entity_poly.type
_entity_poly.pdbx_seq_one_letter_code
_entity_poly.pdbx_strand_id
1 'polypeptide(L)'
;KKQRTPAARACLNDLYTFDSFVVYEDSRFAYQAGLSAAQSERALFNPLFLYGKSGVGKTHLLQAIGHEVLHQDSSTNVVYVTGEQFANEFIDASRTQNG
;
A
#
# COMPACT_ATOMS: atom_id res chain seq x y z
N LYS A 1 -3.71 -28.93 -8.19
CA LYS A 1 -4.35 -27.62 -7.88
C LYS A 1 -3.91 -27.21 -6.48
N LYS A 2 -2.85 -26.39 -6.34
CA LYS A 2 -2.41 -25.89 -5.02
C LYS A 2 -3.44 -24.86 -4.55
N GLN A 3 -4.09 -25.13 -3.43
CA GLN A 3 -4.95 -24.17 -2.76
C GLN A 3 -4.08 -22.96 -2.39
N ARG A 4 -4.41 -21.78 -2.93
CA ARG A 4 -3.83 -20.52 -2.46
C ARG A 4 -4.33 -20.35 -1.02
N THR A 5 -3.40 -20.41 -0.07
CA THR A 5 -3.59 -19.93 1.30
C THR A 5 -4.24 -18.55 1.22
N PRO A 6 -5.25 -18.22 2.04
CA PRO A 6 -5.78 -16.86 2.07
C PRO A 6 -4.60 -15.93 2.23
N ALA A 7 -4.43 -14.98 1.31
CA ALA A 7 -3.39 -13.96 1.42
C ALA A 7 -3.52 -13.40 2.84
N ALA A 8 -2.44 -13.44 3.62
CA ALA A 8 -2.40 -12.74 4.90
C ALA A 8 -2.88 -11.33 4.55
N ARG A 9 -4.07 -10.94 5.04
CA ARG A 9 -4.62 -9.61 4.79
C ARG A 9 -3.46 -8.66 5.05
N ALA A 10 -3.09 -7.85 4.05
CA ALA A 10 -2.12 -6.79 4.29
C ALA A 10 -2.52 -6.17 5.62
N CYS A 11 -1.61 -6.13 6.60
CA CYS A 11 -1.89 -5.60 7.93
C CYS A 11 -2.09 -4.08 7.82
N LEU A 12 -3.17 -3.68 7.16
CA LEU A 12 -3.62 -2.33 6.94
C LEU A 12 -4.37 -1.89 8.18
N ASN A 13 -4.17 -0.64 8.56
CA ASN A 13 -4.90 -0.01 9.63
C ASN A 13 -6.29 0.38 9.09
N ASP A 14 -7.35 -0.15 9.69
CA ASP A 14 -8.75 0.12 9.31
C ASP A 14 -9.13 1.61 9.38
N LEU A 15 -8.36 2.42 10.12
CA LEU A 15 -8.57 3.86 10.20
C LEU A 15 -7.99 4.63 9.02
N TYR A 16 -7.13 4.02 8.20
CA TYR A 16 -6.41 4.70 7.12
C TYR A 16 -7.04 4.43 5.76
N THR A 17 -8.26 4.92 5.55
CA THR A 17 -9.02 4.83 4.29
C THR A 17 -9.06 6.18 3.56
N PHE A 18 -9.50 6.21 2.31
CA PHE A 18 -9.70 7.49 1.61
C PHE A 18 -10.81 8.32 2.29
N ASP A 19 -11.87 7.67 2.76
CA ASP A 19 -13.00 8.34 3.44
C ASP A 19 -12.58 9.07 4.73
N SER A 20 -11.60 8.54 5.46
CA SER A 20 -11.08 9.17 6.68
C SER A 20 -9.94 10.17 6.43
N PHE A 21 -9.47 10.30 5.19
CA PHE A 21 -8.39 11.22 4.85
C PHE A 21 -8.90 12.65 4.66
N VAL A 22 -8.43 13.58 5.49
CA VAL A 22 -8.78 14.99 5.36
C VAL A 22 -7.96 15.64 4.24
N VAL A 23 -8.60 15.94 3.12
CA VAL A 23 -7.97 16.62 1.98
C VAL A 23 -7.82 18.11 2.26
N TYR A 24 -6.58 18.58 2.23
CA TYR A 24 -6.20 19.99 2.23
C TYR A 24 -5.43 20.36 0.95
N GLU A 25 -5.19 21.66 0.74
CA GLU A 25 -4.67 22.20 -0.52
C GLU A 25 -3.42 21.46 -1.05
N ASP A 26 -2.36 21.35 -0.24
CA ASP A 26 -1.12 20.69 -0.67
C ASP A 26 -1.24 19.16 -0.82
N SER A 27 -2.23 18.53 -0.20
CA SER A 27 -2.46 17.08 -0.31
C SER A 27 -3.29 16.68 -1.52
N ARG A 28 -4.00 17.64 -2.14
CA ARG A 28 -5.01 17.35 -3.17
C ARG A 28 -4.42 16.54 -4.32
N PHE A 29 -3.22 16.90 -4.79
CA PHE A 29 -2.56 16.16 -5.86
C PHE A 29 -2.21 14.72 -5.45
N ALA A 30 -1.63 14.54 -4.27
CA ALA A 30 -1.27 13.22 -3.74
C ALA A 30 -2.50 12.32 -3.53
N TYR A 31 -3.60 12.90 -3.03
CA TYR A 31 -4.88 12.21 -2.85
C TYR A 31 -5.45 11.72 -4.20
N GLN A 32 -5.49 12.59 -5.21
CA GLN A 32 -5.97 12.24 -6.56
C GLN A 32 -5.08 11.20 -7.25
N ALA A 33 -3.76 11.32 -7.10
CA ALA A 33 -2.83 10.32 -7.62
C ALA A 33 -3.02 8.95 -6.94
N GLY A 34 -3.29 8.94 -5.63
CA GLY A 34 -3.62 7.72 -4.89
C GLY A 34 -4.91 7.06 -5.37
N LEU A 35 -6.00 7.82 -5.51
CA LEU A 35 -7.26 7.30 -6.06
C LEU A 35 -7.07 6.71 -7.47
N SER A 36 -6.38 7.44 -8.35
CA SER A 36 -6.10 6.98 -9.70
C SER A 36 -5.23 5.72 -9.74
N ALA A 37 -4.31 5.56 -8.77
CA ALA A 37 -3.49 4.35 -8.64
C ALA A 37 -4.32 3.15 -8.15
N ALA A 38 -5.31 3.37 -7.28
CA ALA A 38 -6.15 2.31 -6.73
C ALA A 38 -7.27 1.85 -7.67
N GLN A 39 -7.78 2.72 -8.54
CA GLN A 39 -8.97 2.46 -9.38
C GLN A 39 -8.69 1.95 -10.79
N SER A 40 -7.43 1.98 -11.24
CA SER A 40 -7.12 1.75 -12.65
C SER A 40 -6.62 0.34 -12.92
N GLU A 41 -7.26 -0.35 -13.87
CA GLU A 41 -6.75 -1.59 -14.49
C GLU A 41 -5.37 -1.39 -15.16
N ARG A 42 -5.05 -0.14 -15.52
CA ARG A 42 -3.72 0.32 -15.98
C ARG A 42 -3.32 1.57 -15.22
N ALA A 43 -2.81 1.39 -14.00
CA ALA A 43 -2.34 2.47 -13.14
C ALA A 43 -1.55 3.54 -13.91
N LEU A 44 -2.18 4.71 -14.11
CA LEU A 44 -1.55 5.90 -14.71
C LEU A 44 -0.31 6.35 -13.90
N PHE A 45 -0.31 6.05 -12.60
CA PHE A 45 0.76 6.38 -11.66
C PHE A 45 1.40 5.10 -11.10
N ASN A 46 2.11 4.35 -11.95
CA ASN A 46 2.93 3.21 -11.52
C ASN A 46 4.38 3.37 -12.02
N PRO A 47 5.37 3.52 -11.12
CA PRO A 47 5.22 3.58 -9.66
C PRO A 47 4.67 4.94 -9.17
N LEU A 48 3.89 4.91 -8.08
CA LEU A 48 3.50 6.11 -7.33
C LEU A 48 4.49 6.33 -6.18
N PHE A 49 5.14 7.50 -6.14
CA PHE A 49 6.06 7.88 -5.07
C PHE A 49 5.52 9.08 -4.28
N LEU A 50 5.23 8.88 -2.99
CA LEU A 50 4.73 9.93 -2.08
C LEU A 50 5.86 10.46 -1.20
N TYR A 51 6.13 11.76 -1.26
CA TYR A 51 7.16 12.43 -0.44
C TYR A 51 6.61 13.66 0.27
N GLY A 52 7.23 14.03 1.40
CA GLY A 52 6.81 15.17 2.21
C GLY A 52 7.22 15.04 3.67
N LYS A 53 7.05 16.12 4.45
CA LYS A 53 7.41 16.21 5.88
C LYS A 53 6.73 15.13 6.72
N SER A 54 7.17 14.93 7.95
CA SER A 54 6.47 14.04 8.90
C SER A 54 5.04 14.56 9.15
N GLY A 55 4.08 13.65 9.36
CA GLY A 55 2.69 14.01 9.69
C GLY A 55 1.78 14.45 8.54
N VAL A 56 2.27 14.57 7.30
CA VAL A 56 1.47 15.04 6.15
C VAL A 56 0.58 13.96 5.50
N GLY A 57 0.40 12.80 6.16
CA GLY A 57 -0.52 11.76 5.69
C GLY A 57 0.02 10.73 4.69
N LYS A 58 1.34 10.67 4.44
CA LYS A 58 1.94 9.68 3.51
C LYS A 58 1.54 8.23 3.82
N THR A 59 1.67 7.82 5.08
CA THR A 59 1.32 6.45 5.51
C THR A 59 -0.17 6.18 5.41
N HIS A 60 -1.01 7.19 5.69
CA HIS A 60 -2.45 7.10 5.54
C HIS A 60 -2.84 6.87 4.08
N LEU A 61 -2.35 7.72 3.16
CA LEU A 61 -2.63 7.57 1.73
C LEU A 61 -2.15 6.22 1.18
N LEU A 62 -0.95 5.77 1.56
CA LEU A 62 -0.41 4.49 1.10
C LEU A 62 -1.30 3.30 1.50
N GLN A 63 -1.82 3.30 2.74
CA GLN A 63 -2.71 2.25 3.21
C GLN A 63 -4.14 2.39 2.65
N ALA A 64 -4.62 3.62 2.44
CA ALA A 64 -5.91 3.89 1.81
C ALA A 64 -5.98 3.32 0.39
N ILE A 65 -4.90 3.41 -0.37
CA ILE A 65 -4.76 2.75 -1.67
C ILE A 65 -4.95 1.23 -1.54
N GLY A 66 -4.31 0.61 -0.54
CA GLY A 66 -4.44 -0.83 -0.30
C GLY A 66 -5.86 -1.26 0.06
N HIS A 67 -6.55 -0.48 0.89
CA HIS A 67 -7.96 -0.72 1.23
C HIS A 67 -8.86 -0.59 0.00
N GLU A 68 -8.67 0.45 -0.81
CA GLU A 68 -9.46 0.67 -2.02
C GLU A 68 -9.28 -0.46 -3.05
N VAL A 69 -8.05 -0.96 -3.22
CA VAL A 69 -7.77 -2.13 -4.08
C VAL A 69 -8.50 -3.39 -3.58
N LEU A 70 -8.46 -3.65 -2.27
CA LEU A 70 -9.15 -4.81 -1.68
C LEU A 70 -10.68 -4.65 -1.68
N HIS A 71 -11.18 -3.41 -1.62
CA HIS A 71 -12.60 -3.11 -1.72
C HIS A 71 -13.14 -3.42 -3.13
N GLN A 72 -12.35 -3.11 -4.17
CA GLN A 72 -12.71 -3.42 -5.57
C GLN A 72 -12.60 -4.91 -5.90
N ASP A 73 -11.50 -5.55 -5.51
CA ASP A 73 -11.31 -6.99 -5.66
C ASP A 73 -10.60 -7.59 -4.43
N SER A 74 -11.41 -8.17 -3.54
CA SER A 74 -10.95 -8.86 -2.33
C SER A 74 -10.04 -10.07 -2.58
N SER A 75 -9.93 -10.54 -3.83
CA SER A 75 -9.02 -11.63 -4.21
C SER A 75 -7.61 -11.14 -4.58
N THR A 76 -7.42 -9.83 -4.71
CA THR A 76 -6.12 -9.22 -5.02
C THR A 76 -5.11 -9.47 -3.90
N ASN A 77 -3.88 -9.83 -4.27
CA ASN A 77 -2.81 -9.98 -3.31
C ASN A 77 -2.17 -8.61 -3.01
N VAL A 78 -2.58 -7.98 -1.91
CA VAL A 78 -2.01 -6.71 -1.43
C VAL A 78 -0.98 -7.00 -0.36
N VAL A 79 0.17 -6.32 -0.42
CA VAL A 79 1.25 -6.40 0.59
C VAL A 79 1.59 -4.99 1.04
N TYR A 80 1.62 -4.77 2.34
CA TYR A 80 2.07 -3.54 2.98
C TYR A 80 3.22 -3.86 3.94
N VAL A 81 4.35 -3.18 3.77
CA VAL A 81 5.57 -3.44 4.52
C VAL A 81 6.35 -2.14 4.71
N THR A 82 7.02 -1.97 5.85
CA THR A 82 7.96 -0.86 6.03
C THR A 82 9.29 -1.17 5.34
N GLY A 83 10.07 -0.13 5.00
CA GLY A 83 11.41 -0.34 4.44
C GLY A 83 12.34 -1.14 5.37
N GLU A 84 12.19 -0.98 6.68
CA GLU A 84 12.93 -1.73 7.69
C GLU A 84 12.55 -3.22 7.70
N GLN A 85 11.24 -3.52 7.72
CA GLN A 85 10.75 -4.91 7.65
C GLN A 85 11.24 -5.59 6.36
N PHE A 86 11.09 -4.91 5.23
CA PHE A 86 11.57 -5.43 3.95
C PHE A 86 13.08 -5.69 3.96
N ALA A 87 13.88 -4.77 4.48
CA ALA A 87 15.33 -4.94 4.57
C ALA A 87 15.72 -6.12 5.47
N ASN A 88 15.07 -6.27 6.63
CA ASN A 88 15.32 -7.38 7.55
C ASN A 88 14.95 -8.74 6.92
N GLU A 89 13.75 -8.85 6.35
CA GLU A 89 13.31 -10.07 5.65
C GLU A 89 14.22 -10.42 4.47
N PHE A 90 14.69 -9.41 3.73
CA PHE A 90 15.63 -9.61 2.63
C PHE A 90 16.98 -10.15 3.12
N ILE A 91 17.53 -9.60 4.20
CA ILE A 91 18.79 -10.08 4.81
C ILE A 91 18.63 -11.52 5.30
N ASP A 92 17.55 -11.83 6.00
CA ASP A 92 17.31 -13.17 6.52
C ASP A 92 17.17 -14.19 5.39
N ALA A 93 16.37 -13.89 4.36
CA ALA A 93 16.22 -14.73 3.19
C ALA A 93 17.55 -14.99 2.47
N SER A 94 18.42 -13.97 2.38
CA SER A 94 19.75 -14.11 1.76
C SER A 94 20.69 -15.03 2.52
N ARG A 95 20.52 -15.16 3.85
CA ARG A 95 21.31 -16.05 4.71
C ARG A 95 20.82 -17.49 4.62
N THR A 96 19.50 -17.69 4.61
CA THR A 96 18.89 -19.02 4.51
C THR A 96 19.15 -19.68 3.16
N GLN A 97 19.34 -18.91 2.08
CA GLN A 97 19.64 -19.45 0.76
C GLN A 97 21.05 -20.06 0.62
N ASN A 98 21.93 -19.83 1.61
CA ASN A 98 23.31 -20.32 1.64
C ASN A 98 23.54 -21.49 2.62
N GLY A 99 22.47 -22.15 3.09
CA GLY A 99 22.51 -23.37 3.91
C GLY A 99 21.63 -24.47 3.34
#